data_AF-A0A379FKH6-F1
#
_entry.id   AF-A0A379FKH6-F1
#
_cell.length_a   1.000
_cell.length_b   1.000
_cell.length_c   1.000
_cell.angle_alpha   90.00
_cell.angle_beta   90.00
_cell.angle_gamma   90.00
#
_symmetry.space_group_name_H-M   'P 1'
#
loop_
_entity.id
_entity.type
_entity.pdbx_description
1 polymer ?
#
loop_
_entity_poly.entity_id
_entity_poly.type
_entity_poly.pdbx_seq_one_letter_code
_entity_poly.pdbx_strand_id
1 'polypeptide(L)'
;MPTIPEGIPLLVIIAFSTLLPFIIAAGTCYLKISIVLIMVRNAMGVQQVPSTMVLNGIALLLSIFVMMPVLQDVNNHMRQEPVDFSNAQSIDNFVENGLGGYRAYLKKIFRPAVSHFL
;
A
#
# COMPACT_ATOMS: atom_id res chain seq x y z
N MET A 1 14.91 16.60 -30.75
CA MET A 1 14.13 16.16 -29.58
C MET A 1 14.97 15.08 -28.91
N PRO A 2 15.41 15.22 -27.65
CA PRO A 2 16.18 14.17 -26.99
C PRO A 2 15.29 12.93 -26.90
N THR A 3 15.64 11.89 -27.67
CA THR A 3 14.98 10.59 -27.62
C THR A 3 15.34 9.96 -26.29
N ILE A 4 14.45 10.07 -25.30
CA ILE A 4 14.51 9.22 -24.11
C ILE A 4 14.62 7.78 -24.63
N PRO A 5 15.69 7.03 -24.28
CA PRO A 5 15.82 5.66 -24.73
C PRO A 5 14.52 4.91 -24.39
N GLU A 6 13.89 4.23 -25.35
CA GLU A 6 12.59 3.58 -25.15
C GLU A 6 12.58 2.59 -23.97
N GLY A 7 13.77 2.14 -23.54
CA GLY A 7 13.94 1.31 -22.35
C GLY A 7 13.80 2.02 -21.00
N ILE A 8 13.93 3.35 -20.91
CA ILE A 8 13.88 4.05 -19.60
C ILE A 8 12.48 3.97 -18.95
N PRO A 9 11.37 4.29 -19.64
CA PRO A 9 10.03 4.14 -19.06
C PRO A 9 9.74 2.70 -18.62
N LEU A 10 10.14 1.72 -19.42
CA LEU A 10 10.00 0.30 -19.10
C LEU A 10 10.80 -0.09 -17.85
N LEU A 11 12.06 0.37 -17.76
CA LEU A 11 12.92 0.13 -16.60
C LEU A 11 12.30 0.69 -15.32
N VAL A 12 11.75 1.92 -15.38
CA VAL A 12 11.08 2.55 -14.24
C VAL A 12 9.84 1.74 -13.80
N ILE A 13 9.02 1.26 -14.74
CA ILE A 13 7.84 0.45 -14.42
C ILE A 13 8.24 -0.87 -13.74
N ILE A 14 9.26 -1.56 -14.26
CA ILE A 14 9.74 -2.83 -13.69
C ILE A 14 10.34 -2.62 -12.29
N ALA A 15 11.13 -1.55 -12.12
CA ALA A 15 11.69 -1.18 -10.83
C ALA A 15 10.57 -0.91 -9.81
N PHE A 16 9.55 -0.14 -10.19
CA PHE A 16 8.41 0.15 -9.32
C PHE A 16 7.58 -1.09 -8.99
N SER A 17 7.31 -1.95 -9.98
CA SER A 17 6.57 -3.21 -9.80
C SER A 17 7.27 -4.16 -8.83
N THR A 18 8.60 -4.16 -8.81
CA THR A 18 9.40 -4.99 -7.88
C THR A 18 9.31 -4.49 -6.43
N LEU A 19 9.21 -3.18 -6.23
CA LEU A 19 9.04 -2.57 -4.90
C LEU A 19 7.59 -2.61 -4.40
N LEU A 20 6.63 -2.64 -5.31
CA LEU A 20 5.20 -2.64 -5.03
C LEU A 20 4.77 -3.68 -3.96
N PRO A 21 5.13 -4.97 -4.05
CA PRO A 21 4.72 -5.97 -3.03
C PRO A 21 5.28 -5.66 -1.64
N PHE A 22 6.47 -5.05 -1.57
CA PHE A 22 7.07 -4.64 -0.29
C PHE A 22 6.30 -3.48 0.34
N ILE A 23 5.94 -2.47 -0.46
CA ILE A 23 5.12 -1.34 0.00
C ILE A 23 3.75 -1.81 0.47
N ILE A 24 3.12 -2.76 -0.25
CA ILE A 24 1.84 -3.34 0.17
C ILE A 24 1.99 -4.10 1.49
N ALA A 25 3.04 -4.91 1.64
CA ALA A 25 3.25 -5.66 2.88
C ALA A 25 3.48 -4.70 4.07
N ALA A 26 4.39 -3.73 3.93
CA ALA A 26 4.80 -2.85 5.03
C ALA A 26 3.83 -1.68 5.30
N GLY A 27 3.21 -1.13 4.24
CA GLY A 27 2.36 0.06 4.30
C GLY A 27 0.88 -0.23 4.57
N THR A 28 0.47 -1.50 4.65
CA THR A 28 -0.92 -1.88 4.91
C THR A 28 -1.08 -2.69 6.20
N CYS A 29 -2.32 -3.07 6.51
CA CYS A 29 -2.63 -3.94 7.65
C CYS A 29 -2.19 -5.40 7.47
N TYR A 30 -1.62 -5.77 6.32
CA TYR A 30 -1.17 -7.14 6.03
C TYR A 30 -0.29 -7.72 7.14
N LEU A 31 0.72 -6.98 7.62
CA LEU A 31 1.64 -7.45 8.65
C LEU A 31 0.92 -7.82 9.96
N LYS A 32 -0.01 -6.97 10.42
CA LYS A 32 -0.75 -7.22 11.67
C LYS A 32 -1.63 -8.47 11.54
N ILE A 33 -2.33 -8.62 10.41
CA ILE A 33 -3.21 -9.78 10.16
C ILE A 33 -2.37 -11.06 10.06
N SER A 34 -1.28 -11.04 9.28
CA SER A 34 -0.39 -12.19 9.09
C SER A 34 0.23 -12.65 10.42
N ILE A 35 0.77 -11.73 11.23
CA ILE A 35 1.37 -12.05 12.53
C ILE A 35 0.35 -12.67 13.48
N VAL A 36 -0.86 -12.12 13.56
CA VAL A 36 -1.92 -12.67 14.42
C VAL A 36 -2.32 -14.08 13.97
N LEU A 37 -2.48 -14.31 12.67
CA LEU A 37 -2.80 -15.64 12.13
C LEU A 37 -1.70 -16.67 12.42
N ILE A 38 -0.43 -16.29 12.29
CA ILE A 38 0.72 -17.15 12.63
C ILE A 38 0.76 -17.44 14.13
N MET A 39 0.49 -16.42 14.97
CA MET A 39 0.44 -16.58 16.43
C MET A 39 -0.67 -17.55 16.84
N VAL A 40 -1.85 -17.45 16.22
CA VAL A 40 -2.98 -18.38 16.44
C VAL A 40 -2.59 -19.80 16.04
N ARG A 41 -1.93 -19.98 14.89
CA ARG A 41 -1.42 -21.31 14.48
C ARG A 41 -0.46 -21.89 15.52
N ASN A 42 0.50 -21.09 15.99
CA ASN A 42 1.47 -21.56 16.98
C ASN A 42 0.79 -21.90 18.32
N ALA A 43 -0.27 -21.17 18.69
CA ALA A 43 -1.05 -21.42 19.90
C ALA A 43 -1.86 -22.72 19.82
N MET A 44 -2.26 -23.18 18.63
CA MET A 44 -2.99 -24.45 18.46
C MET A 44 -2.11 -25.70 18.63
N GLY A 45 -0.78 -25.56 18.72
CA GLY A 45 0.14 -26.69 18.92
C GLY A 45 0.29 -27.63 17.73
N VAL A 46 -0.42 -27.39 16.62
CA VAL A 46 -0.38 -28.17 15.38
C VAL A 46 0.42 -27.40 14.33
N GLN A 47 1.61 -27.88 13.96
CA GLN A 47 2.53 -27.13 13.09
C GLN A 47 2.23 -27.28 11.58
N GLN A 48 1.50 -28.33 11.19
CA GLN A 48 1.27 -28.66 9.77
C GLN A 48 -0.09 -28.20 9.24
N VAL A 49 -1.03 -27.87 10.12
CA VAL A 49 -2.37 -27.40 9.74
C VAL A 49 -2.62 -26.09 10.48
N PRO A 50 -2.80 -24.94 9.80
CA PRO A 50 -2.80 -24.65 8.36
C PRO A 50 -1.41 -24.25 7.77
N SER A 51 -1.19 -24.53 6.48
CA SER A 51 0.02 -24.14 5.73
C SER A 51 0.24 -22.62 5.71
N THR A 52 1.51 -22.18 5.81
CA THR A 52 1.91 -20.76 5.73
C THR A 52 1.40 -20.06 4.48
N MET A 53 1.32 -20.79 3.35
CA MET A 53 0.82 -20.25 2.08
C MET A 53 -0.66 -19.86 2.17
N VAL A 54 -1.46 -20.68 2.87
CA VAL A 54 -2.89 -20.40 3.06
C VAL A 54 -3.09 -19.20 3.99
N LEU A 55 -2.34 -19.13 5.08
CA LEU A 55 -2.41 -18.01 6.02
C LEU A 55 -2.03 -16.68 5.33
N ASN A 56 -0.97 -16.70 4.52
CA ASN A 56 -0.56 -15.52 3.76
C ASN A 56 -1.61 -15.12 2.71
N GLY A 57 -2.24 -16.09 2.04
CA GLY A 57 -3.33 -15.83 1.09
C GLY A 57 -4.55 -15.19 1.76
N ILE A 58 -4.97 -15.71 2.91
CA ILE A 58 -6.08 -15.15 3.71
C ILE A 58 -5.72 -13.74 4.20
N ALA A 59 -4.49 -13.54 4.69
CA ALA A 59 -4.01 -12.24 5.14
C ALA A 59 -4.03 -11.19 4.02
N LEU A 60 -3.60 -11.56 2.81
CA LEU A 60 -3.63 -10.68 1.64
C LEU A 60 -5.06 -10.32 1.24
N LEU A 61 -5.96 -11.29 1.14
CA LEU A 61 -7.36 -11.04 0.77
C LEU A 61 -8.06 -10.12 1.78
N LEU A 62 -7.89 -10.40 3.08
CA LEU A 62 -8.42 -9.54 4.14
C LEU A 62 -7.81 -8.14 4.10
N SER A 63 -6.50 -8.03 3.80
CA SER A 63 -5.85 -6.72 3.69
C SER A 63 -6.45 -5.88 2.56
N ILE A 64 -6.72 -6.48 1.40
CA ILE A 64 -7.34 -5.80 0.25
C ILE A 64 -8.76 -5.35 0.60
N PHE A 65 -9.53 -6.22 1.28
CA PHE A 65 -10.88 -5.90 1.72
C PHE A 65 -10.91 -4.70 2.68
N VAL A 66 -9.99 -4.65 3.64
CA VAL A 66 -9.86 -3.52 4.57
C VAL A 66 -9.37 -2.25 3.86
N MET A 67 -8.60 -2.37 2.78
CA MET A 67 -8.05 -1.23 2.03
C MET A 67 -8.99 -0.66 0.96
N MET A 68 -10.09 -1.33 0.65
CA MET A 68 -11.10 -0.89 -0.31
C MET A 68 -11.52 0.60 -0.19
N PRO A 69 -11.79 1.18 1.00
CA PRO A 69 -12.14 2.60 1.10
C PRO A 69 -11.01 3.53 0.66
N VAL A 70 -9.74 3.19 0.95
CA VAL A 70 -8.58 3.99 0.54
C VAL A 70 -8.46 4.00 -0.98
N LEU A 71 -8.73 2.86 -1.64
CA LEU A 71 -8.75 2.80 -3.10
C LEU A 71 -9.91 3.60 -3.70
N GLN A 72 -11.09 3.57 -3.06
CA GLN A 72 -12.24 4.36 -3.49
C GLN A 72 -11.99 5.87 -3.37
N ASP A 73 -11.38 6.32 -2.27
CA ASP A 73 -11.02 7.73 -2.08
C ASP A 73 -10.04 8.19 -3.15
N VAL A 74 -8.96 7.44 -3.40
CA VAL A 74 -7.98 7.77 -4.46
C VAL A 74 -8.67 7.80 -5.83
N ASN A 75 -9.49 6.80 -6.15
CA ASN A 75 -10.19 6.74 -7.43
C ASN A 75 -11.18 7.91 -7.61
N ASN A 76 -11.86 8.34 -6.53
CA ASN A 76 -12.77 9.48 -6.57
C ASN A 76 -12.00 10.79 -6.80
N HIS A 77 -10.86 11.00 -6.15
CA HIS A 77 -10.01 12.18 -6.37
C HIS A 77 -9.46 12.23 -7.80
N MET A 78 -8.96 11.10 -8.31
CA MET A 78 -8.48 11.00 -9.69
C MET A 78 -9.53 11.33 -10.75
N ARG A 79 -10.80 11.03 -10.48
CA ARG A 79 -11.91 11.34 -11.39
C ARG A 79 -12.31 12.81 -11.35
N GLN A 80 -12.09 13.49 -10.23
CA GLN A 80 -12.46 14.89 -10.05
C GLN A 80 -11.36 15.83 -10.57
N GLU A 81 -10.09 15.44 -10.43
CA GLU A 81 -8.94 16.25 -10.81
C GLU A 81 -7.96 15.40 -11.62
N PRO A 82 -8.11 15.33 -12.97
CA PRO A 82 -7.21 14.55 -13.80
C PRO A 82 -5.80 15.15 -13.74
N VAL A 83 -4.84 14.33 -13.31
CA VAL A 83 -3.45 14.74 -13.12
C VAL A 83 -2.81 15.07 -14.47
N ASP A 84 -2.60 16.35 -14.74
CA ASP A 84 -1.76 16.78 -15.85
C ASP A 84 -0.29 16.76 -15.40
N PHE A 85 0.45 15.73 -15.83
CA PHE A 85 1.86 15.52 -15.52
C PHE A 85 2.78 16.63 -16.09
N SER A 86 2.24 17.60 -16.83
CA SER A 86 2.95 18.72 -17.43
C SER A 86 3.10 19.92 -16.49
N ASN A 87 2.32 19.99 -15.40
CA ASN A 87 2.33 21.12 -14.46
C ASN A 87 2.76 20.66 -13.05
N ALA A 88 3.81 21.29 -12.52
CA ALA A 88 4.36 20.99 -11.20
C ALA A 88 3.33 21.19 -10.08
N GLN A 89 2.41 22.15 -10.20
CA GLN A 89 1.33 22.38 -9.23
C GLN A 89 0.30 21.24 -9.17
N SER A 90 0.00 20.61 -10.31
CA SER A 90 -0.96 19.50 -10.35
C SER A 90 -0.41 18.25 -9.67
N ILE A 91 0.91 18.05 -9.74
CA ILE A 91 1.60 16.95 -9.04
C ILE A 91 1.61 17.21 -7.53
N ASP A 92 1.82 18.45 -7.09
CA ASP A 92 1.83 18.82 -5.67
C ASP A 92 0.44 18.64 -5.04
N ASN A 93 -0.60 19.14 -5.69
CA ASN A 93 -1.99 18.96 -5.26
C ASN A 93 -2.40 17.48 -5.24
N PHE A 94 -1.93 16.67 -6.19
CA PHE A 94 -2.20 15.23 -6.21
C PHE A 94 -1.51 14.50 -5.04
N VAL A 95 -0.26 14.87 -4.74
CA VAL A 95 0.50 14.29 -3.62
C VAL A 95 -0.13 14.67 -2.28
N GLU A 96 -0.59 15.91 -2.11
CA GLU A 96 -1.23 16.35 -0.87
C GLU A 96 -2.67 15.84 -0.70
N ASN A 97 -3.51 15.98 -1.73
CA ASN A 97 -4.94 15.69 -1.64
C ASN A 97 -5.27 14.25 -2.07
N GLY A 98 -4.62 13.74 -3.14
CA GLY A 98 -4.83 12.40 -3.66
C GLY A 98 -4.29 11.29 -2.75
N LEU A 99 -3.16 11.53 -2.06
CA LEU A 99 -2.65 10.60 -1.04
C LEU A 99 -3.23 10.86 0.36
N GLY A 100 -4.19 11.77 0.49
CA GLY A 100 -4.83 12.13 1.76
C GLY A 100 -5.42 10.93 2.50
N GLY A 101 -6.14 10.05 1.78
CA GLY A 101 -6.73 8.84 2.35
C GLY A 101 -5.69 7.83 2.87
N TYR A 102 -4.59 7.65 2.13
CA TYR A 102 -3.49 6.79 2.57
C TYR A 102 -2.72 7.40 3.76
N ARG A 103 -2.48 8.72 3.75
CA ARG A 103 -1.84 9.44 4.86
C ARG A 103 -2.69 9.38 6.13
N ALA A 104 -4.00 9.53 6.02
CA ALA A 104 -4.93 9.39 7.14
C ALA A 104 -4.91 7.96 7.70
N TYR A 105 -4.87 6.96 6.82
CA TYR A 105 -4.71 5.56 7.21
C TYR A 105 -3.40 5.30 7.97
N LEU A 106 -2.27 5.81 7.47
CA LEU A 106 -0.99 5.71 8.16
C LEU A 106 -1.03 6.39 9.53
N LYS A 107 -1.55 7.62 9.63
CA LYS A 107 -1.73 8.32 10.92
C LYS A 107 -2.61 7.53 11.90
N LYS A 108 -3.56 6.73 11.40
CA LYS A 108 -4.39 5.86 12.25
C LYS A 108 -3.62 4.64 12.75
N ILE A 109 -2.69 4.10 11.97
CA ILE A 109 -1.82 2.98 12.36
C ILE A 109 -0.76 3.44 13.36
N PHE A 110 -0.10 4.56 13.08
CA PHE A 110 0.90 5.17 13.94
C PHE A 110 0.19 5.99 15.01
N ARG A 111 -0.04 5.41 16.19
CA ARG A 111 -0.68 6.11 17.33
C ARG A 111 -0.11 7.54 17.53
N PRO A 112 -0.92 8.50 18.03
CA PRO A 112 -0.51 9.91 18.20
C PRO A 112 0.66 10.12 19.18
N ALA A 113 1.06 9.10 19.95
CA ALA A 113 2.19 9.18 20.88
C ALA A 113 3.57 9.20 20.18
N VAL A 114 3.67 8.74 18.93
CA VAL A 114 4.95 8.65 18.19
C VAL A 114 5.19 9.86 17.27
N SER A 115 4.13 10.57 16.87
CA SER A 115 4.22 11.73 15.95
C SER A 115 4.82 12.99 16.57
N HIS A 116 5.06 13.01 17.88
CA HIS A 116 5.71 14.13 18.56
C HIS A 116 7.24 13.99 18.58
N PHE A 117 7.77 12.84 18.15
CA PHE A 117 9.20 12.52 18.18
C PHE A 117 9.86 12.50 16.80
N LEU A 118 9.09 12.75 15.73
CA LEU A 118 9.51 12.69 14.33
C LEU A 118 9.07 13.95 13.60
#